data_AF-A0A969NIX7-F1
#
_entry.id   AF-A0A969NIX7-F1
#
_cell.length_a   1.000
_cell.length_b   1.000
_cell.length_c   1.000
_cell.angle_alpha   90.00
_cell.angle_beta   90.00
_cell.angle_gamma   90.00
#
_symmetry.space_group_name_H-M   'P 1'
#
loop_
_entity.id
_entity.type
_entity.pdbx_description
1 polymer ?
#
loop_
_entity_poly.entity_id
_entity_poly.type
_entity_poly.pdbx_seq_one_letter_code
_entity_poly.pdbx_strand_id
1 'polypeptide(L)'
;MFNLFKRNVYLDYNATTYLSSSVRITMNRVMKYHWGNPSSGYQKGKTAFQIIEHARGQVAKSINAHSHEIYFTGSATESNNTVLKTLSNHFYPKKKKIISTPIEHPSVMNTLDVLKLRE
;
A
#
# COMPACT_ATOMS: atom_id res chain seq x y z
N MET A 1 19.85 27.47 -25.59
CA MET A 1 20.49 27.60 -24.26
C MET A 1 19.44 27.27 -23.20
N PHE A 2 19.47 26.08 -22.60
CA PHE A 2 18.54 25.72 -21.53
C PHE A 2 18.86 26.56 -20.29
N ASN A 3 17.88 27.28 -19.79
CA ASN A 3 18.04 28.15 -18.64
C ASN A 3 18.18 27.30 -17.36
N LEU A 4 19.43 26.95 -17.01
CA LEU A 4 19.83 26.15 -15.84
C LEU A 4 19.45 26.78 -14.49
N PHE A 5 18.90 28.01 -14.47
CA PHE A 5 18.54 28.75 -13.27
C PHE A 5 17.03 28.81 -12.99
N LYS A 6 16.19 28.10 -13.74
CA LYS A 6 14.75 28.07 -13.45
C LYS A 6 14.50 27.22 -12.19
N ARG A 7 14.26 27.88 -11.05
CA ARG A 7 13.88 27.23 -9.79
C ARG A 7 12.57 26.46 -10.00
N ASN A 8 12.64 25.14 -9.95
CA ASN A 8 11.46 24.28 -9.95
C ASN A 8 10.95 24.17 -8.51
N VAL A 9 9.71 24.62 -8.27
CA VAL A 9 9.06 24.53 -6.95
C VAL A 9 7.93 23.52 -7.08
N TYR A 10 8.05 22.41 -6.37
CA TYR A 10 7.05 21.36 -6.36
C TYR A 10 6.01 21.64 -5.28
N LEU A 11 4.76 21.86 -5.70
CA LEU A 11 3.63 22.16 -4.82
C LEU A 11 2.51 21.12 -4.95
N ASP A 12 2.80 19.93 -5.49
CA ASP A 12 1.82 18.86 -5.76
C ASP A 12 2.06 17.63 -4.87
N TYR A 13 2.15 17.85 -3.56
CA TYR A 13 2.38 16.76 -2.59
C TYR A 13 1.19 15.80 -2.45
N ASN A 14 0.01 16.18 -2.97
CA ASN A 14 -1.17 15.33 -2.99
C ASN A 14 -1.08 14.26 -4.08
N ALA A 15 -0.44 14.54 -5.23
CA ALA A 15 -0.22 13.54 -6.27
C ALA A 15 0.83 12.50 -5.85
N THR A 16 1.96 12.95 -5.29
CA THR A 16 3.00 12.08 -4.70
C THR A 16 3.99 12.90 -3.88
N THR A 17 4.88 12.22 -3.15
CA THR A 17 5.92 12.85 -2.32
C THR A 17 7.33 12.38 -2.68
N TYR A 18 8.32 13.23 -2.43
CA TYR A 18 9.72 12.82 -2.51
C TYR A 18 10.05 11.79 -1.44
N LEU A 19 10.88 10.81 -1.79
CA LEU A 19 11.37 9.84 -0.83
C LEU A 19 12.26 10.53 0.22
N SER A 20 11.94 10.38 1.50
CA SER A 20 12.80 10.92 2.55
C SER A 20 14.19 10.26 2.51
N SER A 21 15.23 11.00 2.88
CA SER A 21 16.61 10.49 2.90
C SER A 21 16.75 9.23 3.76
N SER A 22 16.04 9.15 4.89
CA SER A 22 16.09 7.98 5.78
C SER A 22 15.46 6.74 5.15
N VAL A 23 14.35 6.91 4.41
CA VAL A 23 13.72 5.80 3.68
C VAL A 23 14.64 5.33 2.56
N ARG A 24 15.20 6.25 1.76
CA ARG A 24 16.15 5.91 0.68
C ARG A 24 17.34 5.11 1.19
N ILE A 25 17.97 5.54 2.28
CA ILE A 25 19.13 4.87 2.87
C ILE A 25 18.75 3.47 3.36
N THR A 26 17.61 3.35 4.07
CA THR A 26 17.12 2.08 4.59
C THR A 26 16.82 1.09 3.45
N MET A 27 16.08 1.53 2.43
CA MET A 27 15.75 0.68 1.29
C MET A 27 17.00 0.21 0.54
N ASN A 28 17.96 1.10 0.27
CA ASN A 28 19.23 0.71 -0.35
C ASN A 28 20.00 -0.33 0.47
N ARG A 29 19.99 -0.19 1.80
CA ARG A 29 20.62 -1.15 2.71
C ARG A 29 19.93 -2.51 2.66
N VAL A 30 18.60 -2.53 2.74
CA VAL A 30 17.80 -3.76 2.68
C VAL A 30 18.03 -4.48 1.35
N MET A 31 17.94 -3.76 0.22
CA MET A 31 18.17 -4.34 -1.10
C MET A 31 19.58 -4.92 -1.27
N LYS A 32 20.61 -4.25 -0.74
CA LYS A 32 22.00 -4.70 -0.88
C LYS A 32 22.35 -5.89 0.02
N TYR A 33 21.86 -5.91 1.27
CA TYR A 33 22.36 -6.83 2.29
C TYR A 33 21.35 -7.89 2.76
N HIS A 34 20.05 -7.65 2.54
CA HIS A 34 18.93 -8.45 3.07
C HIS A 34 17.97 -8.90 1.96
N TRP A 35 18.53 -9.40 0.86
CA TRP A 35 17.81 -9.84 -0.35
C TRP A 35 17.14 -11.22 -0.26
N GLY A 36 17.27 -11.92 0.88
CA GLY A 36 16.75 -13.28 1.04
C GLY A 36 15.22 -13.34 0.91
N ASN A 37 14.70 -14.44 0.38
CA ASN A 37 13.26 -14.67 0.32
C ASN A 37 12.71 -14.91 1.75
N PRO A 38 11.78 -14.07 2.25
CA PRO A 38 11.26 -14.16 3.62
C PRO A 38 10.53 -15.48 3.91
N SER A 39 10.07 -16.21 2.90
CA SER A 39 9.45 -17.53 3.06
C SER A 39 10.47 -18.67 3.23
N SER A 40 11.77 -18.38 3.15
CA SER A 40 12.82 -19.40 3.24
C SER A 40 13.33 -19.58 4.67
N GLY A 41 13.55 -20.85 5.07
CA GLY A 41 14.00 -21.20 6.43
C GLY A 41 15.48 -20.94 6.73
N TYR A 42 16.32 -20.62 5.75
CA TYR A 42 17.74 -20.32 5.96
C TYR A 42 17.94 -18.90 6.50
N GLN A 43 19.14 -18.61 7.00
CA GLN A 43 19.43 -17.40 7.78
C GLN A 43 19.03 -16.08 7.08
N LYS A 44 19.29 -15.93 5.77
CA LYS A 44 18.91 -14.69 5.07
C LYS A 44 17.40 -14.55 4.92
N GLY A 45 16.66 -15.65 4.72
CA GLY A 45 15.21 -15.64 4.67
C GLY A 45 14.60 -15.23 6.01
N LYS A 46 15.07 -15.83 7.11
CA LYS A 46 14.68 -15.42 8.48
C LYS A 46 14.97 -13.94 8.76
N THR A 47 16.11 -13.44 8.30
CA THR A 47 16.48 -12.02 8.46
C THR A 47 15.52 -11.11 7.66
N ALA A 48 15.20 -11.46 6.42
CA ALA A 48 14.24 -10.70 5.61
C ALA A 48 12.83 -10.71 6.22
N PHE A 49 12.38 -11.86 6.74
CA PHE A 49 11.12 -11.98 7.46
C PHE A 49 11.05 -11.03 8.66
N GLN A 50 12.10 -11.00 9.50
CA GLN A 50 12.17 -10.10 10.65
C GLN A 50 12.09 -8.61 10.26
N ILE A 51 12.70 -8.22 9.14
CA ILE A 51 12.62 -6.84 8.62
C ILE A 51 11.17 -6.50 8.22
N ILE A 52 10.47 -7.42 7.55
CA ILE A 52 9.07 -7.23 7.16
C ILE A 52 8.18 -7.12 8.40
N GLU A 53 8.36 -7.98 9.40
CA GLU A 53 7.57 -7.94 10.64
C GLU A 53 7.84 -6.68 11.48
N HIS A 54 9.08 -6.19 11.49
CA HIS A 54 9.41 -4.89 12.07
C HIS A 54 8.67 -3.75 11.35
N ALA A 55 8.70 -3.73 10.02
CA ALA A 55 7.97 -2.74 9.22
C ALA A 55 6.45 -2.82 9.47
N ARG A 56 5.90 -4.04 9.60
CA ARG A 56 4.49 -4.28 9.92
C ARG A 56 4.11 -3.64 11.26
N GLY A 57 4.95 -3.84 12.29
CA GLY A 57 4.76 -3.22 13.60
C GLY A 57 4.82 -1.69 13.57
N GLN A 58 5.69 -1.11 12.72
CA GLN A 58 5.75 0.35 12.55
C GLN A 58 4.47 0.92 11.91
N VAL A 59 3.96 0.25 10.87
CA VAL A 59 2.68 0.64 10.24
C VAL A 59 1.54 0.52 11.23
N ALA A 60 1.44 -0.62 11.93
CA ALA A 60 0.39 -0.85 12.93
C ALA A 60 0.36 0.24 14.00
N LYS A 61 1.53 0.58 14.57
CA LYS A 61 1.67 1.65 15.57
C LYS A 61 1.23 3.01 15.02
N SER A 62 1.50 3.31 13.76
CA SER A 62 1.17 4.62 13.16
C SER A 62 -0.34 4.87 13.05
N ILE A 63 -1.15 3.81 13.03
CA ILE A 63 -2.62 3.88 12.93
C ILE A 63 -3.34 3.27 14.15
N ASN A 64 -2.61 3.02 15.25
CA ASN A 64 -3.15 2.40 16.46
C ASN A 64 -3.84 1.04 16.23
N ALA A 65 -3.26 0.19 15.39
CA ALA A 65 -3.72 -1.17 15.10
C ALA A 65 -2.77 -2.22 15.69
N HIS A 66 -3.20 -3.48 15.70
CA HIS A 66 -2.34 -4.62 15.97
C HIS A 66 -1.60 -5.07 14.70
N SER A 67 -0.37 -5.56 14.85
CA SER A 67 0.44 -5.99 13.69
C SER A 67 -0.24 -7.06 12.84
N HIS A 68 -1.02 -7.97 13.44
CA HIS A 68 -1.72 -9.03 12.72
C HIS A 68 -2.89 -8.52 11.84
N GLU A 69 -3.31 -7.27 12.00
CA GLU A 69 -4.33 -6.62 11.18
C GLU A 69 -3.73 -5.94 9.93
N ILE A 70 -2.41 -5.86 9.83
CA ILE A 70 -1.72 -5.18 8.73
C ILE A 70 -1.39 -6.17 7.61
N TYR A 71 -1.92 -5.90 6.42
CA TYR A 71 -1.61 -6.62 5.19
C TYR A 71 -0.87 -5.68 4.23
N PHE A 72 0.32 -6.08 3.77
CA PHE A 72 1.04 -5.33 2.75
C PHE A 72 0.48 -5.66 1.36
N THR A 73 0.22 -4.62 0.58
CA THR A 73 -0.21 -4.68 -0.83
C THR A 73 0.74 -3.83 -1.67
N GLY A 74 0.65 -3.93 -2.99
CA GLY A 74 1.45 -3.11 -3.91
C GLY A 74 1.01 -1.65 -3.98
N SER A 75 -0.23 -1.30 -3.58
CA SER A 75 -0.73 0.07 -3.59
C SER A 75 -2.06 0.26 -2.84
N ALA A 76 -2.45 1.52 -2.65
CA ALA A 76 -3.80 1.87 -2.18
C ALA A 76 -4.90 1.40 -3.16
N THR A 77 -4.64 1.43 -4.47
CA THR A 77 -5.58 0.93 -5.50
C THR A 77 -5.87 -0.56 -5.33
N GLU A 78 -4.83 -1.36 -5.08
CA GLU A 78 -4.97 -2.78 -4.78
C GLU A 78 -5.73 -2.98 -3.47
N SER A 79 -5.36 -2.26 -2.42
CA SER A 79 -6.02 -2.35 -1.09
C SER A 79 -7.53 -2.08 -1.17
N ASN A 80 -7.92 -0.99 -1.85
CA ASN A 80 -9.32 -0.63 -2.05
C ASN A 80 -10.09 -1.70 -2.83
N ASN A 81 -9.47 -2.24 -3.89
CA ASN A 81 -10.07 -3.32 -4.67
C ASN A 81 -10.24 -4.61 -3.85
N THR A 82 -9.21 -4.99 -3.11
CA THR A 82 -9.21 -6.19 -2.28
C THR A 82 -10.33 -6.14 -1.25
N VAL A 83 -10.44 -5.06 -0.48
CA VAL A 83 -11.48 -4.95 0.56
C VAL A 83 -12.88 -5.00 -0.05
N LEU A 84 -13.17 -4.16 -1.05
CA LEU A 84 -14.52 -4.08 -1.64
C LEU A 84 -14.94 -5.40 -2.31
N LYS A 85 -14.06 -5.99 -3.11
CA LYS A 85 -14.35 -7.26 -3.81
C LYS A 85 -14.47 -8.41 -2.82
N THR A 86 -13.66 -8.47 -1.77
CA THR A 86 -13.71 -9.56 -0.79
C THR A 86 -14.97 -9.47 0.06
N LEU A 87 -15.34 -8.27 0.53
CA LEU A 87 -16.58 -8.06 1.26
C LEU A 87 -17.81 -8.43 0.42
N SER A 88 -17.85 -7.97 -0.83
CA SER A 88 -18.98 -8.24 -1.72
C SER A 88 -19.07 -9.71 -2.16
N ASN A 89 -17.95 -10.34 -2.53
CA ASN A 89 -17.98 -11.66 -3.17
C ASN A 89 -17.87 -12.82 -2.19
N HIS A 90 -17.18 -12.62 -1.07
CA HIS A 90 -16.86 -13.71 -0.14
C HIS A 90 -17.65 -13.61 1.17
N PHE A 91 -17.59 -12.46 1.85
CA PHE A 91 -18.23 -12.33 3.16
C PHE A 91 -19.73 -12.06 3.08
N TYR A 92 -20.18 -11.28 2.08
CA TYR A 92 -21.58 -10.87 1.95
C TYR A 92 -22.16 -11.05 0.55
N PRO A 93 -22.04 -12.25 -0.08
CA PRO A 93 -22.49 -12.47 -1.46
C PRO A 93 -23.99 -12.23 -1.69
N LYS A 94 -24.80 -12.24 -0.63
CA LYS A 94 -26.25 -11.97 -0.71
C LYS A 94 -26.61 -10.50 -0.47
N LYS A 95 -25.68 -9.67 0.02
CA LYS A 95 -25.93 -8.24 0.24
C LYS A 95 -25.68 -7.49 -1.06
N LYS A 96 -26.72 -6.81 -1.53
CA LYS A 96 -26.70 -6.07 -2.79
C LYS A 96 -26.40 -4.58 -2.64
N LYS A 97 -26.40 -4.05 -1.41
CA LYS A 97 -26.26 -2.61 -1.15
C LYS A 97 -24.90 -2.29 -0.55
N ILE A 98 -24.15 -1.43 -1.24
CA ILE A 98 -22.93 -0.77 -0.74
C ILE A 98 -23.23 0.72 -0.63
N ILE A 99 -22.82 1.33 0.48
CA ILE A 99 -22.95 2.78 0.71
C ILE A 99 -21.57 3.42 0.55
N SER A 100 -21.49 4.52 -0.21
CA SER A 100 -20.25 5.25 -0.48
C SER A 100 -20.59 6.72 -0.82
N THR A 101 -19.60 7.53 -1.20
CA THR A 101 -19.75 8.96 -1.51
C THR A 101 -19.47 9.25 -2.99
N PRO A 102 -19.95 10.37 -3.56
CA PRO A 102 -19.67 10.72 -4.96
C PRO A 102 -18.26 11.29 -5.18
N ILE A 103 -17.48 11.52 -4.12
CA ILE A 103 -16.16 12.17 -4.17
C ILE A 103 -15.01 11.20 -3.89
N GLU A 104 -15.27 9.89 -3.94
CA GLU A 104 -14.24 8.88 -3.71
C GLU A 104 -13.16 8.89 -4.79
N HIS A 105 -11.99 8.37 -4.44
CA HIS A 105 -10.91 8.12 -5.40
C HIS A 105 -11.37 7.16 -6.52
N PRO A 106 -10.88 7.30 -7.78
CA PRO A 106 -11.23 6.40 -8.88
C PRO A 106 -11.07 4.91 -8.60
N SER A 107 -10.11 4.52 -7.75
CA SER A 107 -9.93 3.11 -7.35
C SER A 107 -11.10 2.54 -6.55
N VAL A 108 -11.93 3.38 -5.93
CA VAL A 108 -13.14 2.97 -5.22
C VAL A 108 -14.31 3.01 -6.19
N MET A 109 -14.52 4.15 -6.86
CA MET A 109 -15.64 4.35 -7.80
C MET A 109 -15.68 3.28 -8.90
N ASN A 110 -14.55 3.05 -9.57
CA ASN A 110 -14.48 2.04 -10.63
C ASN A 110 -14.74 0.63 -10.11
N THR A 111 -14.29 0.33 -8.89
CA THR A 111 -14.56 -0.97 -8.25
C THR A 111 -16.03 -1.13 -7.91
N LEU A 112 -16.69 -0.08 -7.41
CA LEU A 112 -18.12 -0.10 -7.14
C LEU A 112 -18.93 -0.29 -8.43
N ASP A 113 -18.54 0.35 -9.53
CA ASP A 113 -19.23 0.19 -10.81
C ASP A 113 -19.11 -1.24 -11.35
N VAL A 114 -17.94 -1.87 -11.22
CA VAL A 114 -17.75 -3.30 -11.54
C VAL A 114 -18.64 -4.20 -10.68
N LEU A 115 -18.89 -3.83 -9.42
CA LEU A 115 -19.75 -4.61 -8.51
C LEU A 115 -21.25 -4.39 -8.78
N LYS A 116 -21.67 -3.21 -9.24
CA LYS A 116 -23.06 -2.92 -9.63
C LYS A 116 -23.50 -3.70 -10.86
N LEU A 117 -22.61 -3.89 -11.84
CA LEU A 117 -22.88 -4.64 -13.08
C LEU A 117 -23.17 -6.14 -12.87
N ARG A 118 -23.22 -6.61 -11.61
CA ARG A 118 -23.49 -8.00 -11.23
C ARG A 118 -24.92 -8.22 -10.70
N GLU A 119 -25.74 -7.18 -10.62
CA GLU A 119 -27.18 -7.31 -10.38
C GLU A 119 -27.93 -7.76 -11.64
#